data_AF-A0A931UMD7-F1
#
_entry.id   AF-A0A931UMD7-F1
#
_cell.length_a   1.000
_cell.length_b   1.000
_cell.length_c   1.000
_cell.angle_alpha   90.00
_cell.angle_beta   90.00
_cell.angle_gamma   90.00
#
_symmetry.space_group_name_H-M   'P 1'
#
loop_
_entity.id
_entity.type
_entity.pdbx_description
1 polymer ?
#
loop_
_entity_poly.entity_id
_entity_poly.type
_entity_poly.pdbx_seq_one_letter_code
_entity_poly.pdbx_strand_id
1 'polypeptide(L)'
;MDWMRFADLGLQFYGTSIVAHEDMVRQKPDLVRRFVRASLRGWQYMIDHPGEVTEIFLRANPNIDPAYSRAKVPAVVSLAQSETTKRLGLGASTREEWEAMQKLLVEVKILEAPIELAKLYTNDFLK
;
A
#
# COMPACT_ATOMS: atom_id res chain seq x y z
N MET A 1 9.95 20.33 -3.34
CA MET A 1 10.80 19.14 -3.16
C MET A 1 10.32 18.17 -4.21
N ASP A 2 11.18 17.84 -5.18
CA ASP A 2 10.79 16.98 -6.29
C ASP A 2 11.05 15.53 -5.89
N TRP A 3 9.98 14.72 -5.94
CA TRP A 3 10.03 13.31 -5.57
C TRP A 3 10.19 12.46 -6.83
N MET A 4 11.23 11.65 -6.87
CA MET A 4 11.39 10.64 -7.93
C MET A 4 10.51 9.43 -7.62
N ARG A 5 9.63 9.05 -8.54
CA ARG A 5 8.87 7.80 -8.41
C ARG A 5 9.63 6.68 -9.11
N PHE A 6 9.74 5.53 -8.45
CA PHE A 6 10.34 4.35 -9.07
C PHE A 6 9.59 3.88 -10.32
N ALA A 7 8.27 4.08 -10.36
CA ALA A 7 7.46 3.79 -11.54
C ALA A 7 7.89 4.60 -12.78
N ASP A 8 8.37 5.84 -12.60
CA ASP A 8 8.87 6.68 -13.71
C ASP A 8 10.19 6.14 -14.28
N LEU A 9 10.88 5.26 -13.54
CA LEU A 9 12.08 4.54 -13.97
C LEU A 9 11.78 3.11 -14.46
N GLY A 10 10.50 2.75 -14.63
CA GLY A 10 10.08 1.42 -15.06
C GLY A 10 10.03 0.37 -13.93
N LEU A 11 10.26 0.77 -12.68
CA LEU A 11 10.19 -0.14 -11.53
C LEU A 11 8.79 -0.06 -10.89
N GLN A 12 7.89 -0.93 -11.35
CA GLN A 12 6.53 -1.05 -10.80
C GLN A 12 6.42 -2.25 -9.86
N PHE A 13 6.20 -1.98 -8.58
CA PHE A 13 6.04 -2.99 -7.53
C PHE A 13 5.20 -2.45 -6.38
N TYR A 14 4.57 -3.35 -5.61
CA TYR A 14 3.87 -2.96 -4.39
C TYR A 14 4.88 -2.63 -3.29
N GLY A 15 4.93 -1.37 -2.88
CA GLY A 15 5.87 -0.90 -1.85
C GLY A 15 5.37 -1.09 -0.42
N THR A 16 4.05 -1.09 -0.19
CA THR A 16 3.46 -1.27 1.15
C THR A 16 2.18 -2.07 1.04
N SER A 17 2.09 -3.13 1.85
CA SER A 17 0.96 -4.05 1.87
C SER A 17 0.62 -4.45 3.31
N ILE A 18 -0.63 -4.83 3.56
CA ILE A 18 -1.03 -5.51 4.79
C ILE A 18 -0.73 -6.99 4.61
N VAL A 19 0.08 -7.57 5.50
CA VAL A 19 0.45 -8.98 5.47
C VAL A 19 -0.06 -9.65 6.74
N ALA A 20 -0.62 -10.85 6.61
CA ALA A 20 -1.10 -11.65 7.73
C ALA A 20 -0.70 -13.12 7.54
N HIS A 21 -0.50 -13.84 8.65
CA HIS A 21 -0.31 -15.28 8.60
C HIS A 21 -1.55 -15.97 8.03
N GLU A 22 -1.35 -16.98 7.19
CA GLU A 22 -2.45 -17.74 6.58
C GLU A 22 -3.39 -18.34 7.64
N ASP A 23 -2.86 -18.80 8.77
CA ASP A 23 -3.68 -19.31 9.88
C ASP A 23 -4.62 -18.25 10.46
N MET A 24 -4.18 -17.00 10.56
CA MET A 24 -5.04 -15.89 10.99
C MET A 24 -6.15 -15.64 9.98
N VAL A 25 -5.81 -15.65 8.68
CA VAL A 25 -6.76 -15.45 7.58
C VAL A 25 -7.82 -16.56 7.56
N ARG A 26 -7.41 -17.82 7.74
CA ARG A 26 -8.31 -18.98 7.75
C ARG A 26 -9.15 -19.07 9.02
N GLN A 27 -8.54 -18.91 10.19
CA GLN A 27 -9.20 -19.16 11.48
C GLN A 27 -9.96 -17.96 12.01
N LYS A 28 -9.56 -16.73 11.64
CA LYS A 28 -10.18 -15.48 12.12
C LYS A 28 -10.49 -14.52 10.96
N PRO A 29 -11.22 -14.93 9.92
CA PRO A 29 -11.48 -14.11 8.74
C PRO A 29 -12.24 -12.81 9.06
N ASP A 30 -13.16 -12.83 10.03
CA ASP A 30 -13.86 -11.61 10.47
C ASP A 30 -12.92 -10.58 11.10
N LEU A 31 -11.98 -11.03 11.94
CA LEU A 31 -10.98 -10.15 12.54
C LEU A 31 -10.11 -9.50 11.46
N VAL A 32 -9.64 -10.28 10.49
CA VAL A 32 -8.86 -9.77 9.36
C VAL A 32 -9.66 -8.76 8.55
N ARG A 33 -10.92 -9.07 8.22
CA ARG A 33 -11.82 -8.15 7.50
C ARG A 33 -11.99 -6.83 8.23
N ARG A 34 -12.26 -6.87 9.54
CA ARG A 34 -12.44 -5.67 10.37
C ARG A 34 -11.16 -4.84 10.44
N PHE A 35 -10.00 -5.48 10.57
CA PHE A 35 -8.71 -4.80 10.57
C PHE A 35 -8.41 -4.12 9.23
N VAL A 36 -8.59 -4.83 8.11
CA VAL A 36 -8.37 -4.28 6.77
C VAL A 36 -9.30 -3.09 6.53
N ARG A 37 -10.61 -3.24 6.79
CA ARG A 37 -11.58 -2.14 6.63
C ARG A 37 -11.27 -0.93 7.52
N ALA A 38 -10.89 -1.15 8.77
CA ALA A 38 -10.51 -0.05 9.66
C ALA A 38 -9.24 0.67 9.17
N SER A 39 -8.24 -0.07 8.69
CA SER A 39 -7.02 0.49 8.12
C SER A 39 -7.31 1.31 6.86
N LEU A 40 -8.15 0.79 5.95
CA LEU A 40 -8.55 1.50 4.73
C LEU A 40 -9.35 2.77 5.03
N ARG A 41 -10.18 2.78 6.08
CA ARG A 41 -10.84 4.01 6.55
C ARG A 41 -9.83 5.07 7.01
N GLY A 42 -8.75 4.66 7.69
CA GLY A 42 -7.66 5.56 8.06
C GLY A 42 -6.93 6.13 6.85
N TRP A 43 -6.64 5.30 5.85
CA TRP A 43 -6.05 5.76 4.59
C TRP A 43 -6.97 6.70 3.82
N GLN A 44 -8.27 6.39 3.74
CA GLN A 44 -9.25 7.27 3.12
C GLN A 44 -9.31 8.63 3.85
N TYR A 45 -9.31 8.62 5.19
CA TYR A 45 -9.27 9.85 5.98
C TYR A 45 -8.00 10.67 5.69
N MET A 46 -6.85 10.03 5.51
CA MET A 46 -5.60 10.72 5.12
C MET A 46 -5.69 11.35 3.73
N ILE A 47 -6.36 10.68 2.78
CA ILE A 47 -6.59 11.22 1.44
C ILE A 47 -7.49 12.46 1.51
N ASP A 48 -8.55 12.39 2.31
CA ASP A 48 -9.56 13.46 2.42
C ASP A 48 -9.09 14.62 3.31
N HIS A 49 -8.23 14.35 4.30
CA HIS A 49 -7.78 15.30 5.33
C HIS A 49 -6.25 15.31 5.53
N PRO A 50 -5.43 15.51 4.47
CA PRO A 50 -3.98 15.36 4.56
C PRO A 50 -3.31 16.34 5.55
N GLY A 51 -3.81 17.58 5.63
CA GLY A 51 -3.30 18.58 6.58
C GLY A 51 -3.52 18.17 8.03
N GLU A 52 -4.73 17.74 8.37
CA GLU A 52 -5.05 17.28 9.72
C GLU A 52 -4.25 16.04 10.11
N VAL A 53 -4.14 15.06 9.21
CA VAL A 53 -3.33 13.85 9.45
C VAL A 53 -1.86 14.21 9.64
N THR A 54 -1.34 15.20 8.92
CA THR A 54 0.03 15.68 9.14
C THR A 54 0.22 16.20 10.57
N GLU A 55 -0.72 16.97 11.09
CA GLU A 55 -0.65 17.49 12.46
C GLU A 55 -0.85 16.38 13.51
N ILE A 56 -1.73 15.41 13.26
CA ILE A 56 -1.85 14.20 14.10
C ILE A 56 -0.51 13.45 14.14
N PHE A 57 0.12 13.24 12.99
CA PHE A 57 1.40 12.55 12.87
C PHE A 57 2.51 13.29 13.63
N LEU A 58 2.62 14.62 13.46
CA LEU A 58 3.64 15.42 14.12
C LEU A 58 3.48 15.47 15.65
N ARG A 59 2.24 15.50 16.16
CA ARG A 59 1.99 15.39 17.61
C ARG A 59 2.46 14.06 18.18
N ALA A 60 2.28 12.97 17.45
CA ALA A 60 2.73 11.64 17.87
C ALA A 60 4.25 11.43 17.68
N ASN A 61 4.89 12.20 16.80
CA ASN A 61 6.29 12.06 16.41
C ASN A 61 7.04 13.41 16.55
N PRO A 62 7.25 13.92 17.78
CA PRO A 62 7.77 15.27 18.01
C PRO A 62 9.21 15.49 17.52
N ASN A 63 9.95 14.41 17.24
CA ASN A 63 11.33 14.47 16.76
C ASN A 63 11.46 14.53 15.22
N ILE A 64 10.34 14.47 14.48
CA ILE A 64 10.36 14.56 13.02
C ILE A 64 10.30 16.03 12.59
N ASP A 65 11.09 16.39 11.57
CA ASP A 65 11.03 17.70 10.94
C ASP A 65 9.63 18.00 10.39
N PRO A 66 8.92 19.02 10.94
CA PRO A 66 7.59 19.39 10.47
C PRO A 66 7.54 19.82 9.00
N ALA A 67 8.59 20.49 8.50
CA ALA A 67 8.63 20.95 7.12
C ALA A 67 8.72 19.75 6.16
N TYR A 68 9.56 18.76 6.48
CA TYR A 68 9.66 17.51 5.75
C TYR A 68 8.34 16.74 5.73
N SER A 69 7.68 16.54 6.87
CA SER A 69 6.42 15.80 6.93
C SER A 69 5.30 16.48 6.14
N ARG A 70 5.17 17.81 6.24
CA ARG A 70 4.19 18.58 5.46
C ARG A 70 4.43 18.47 3.97
N ALA A 71 5.69 18.41 3.53
CA ALA A 71 6.02 18.18 2.12
C ALA A 71 5.80 16.71 1.67
N LYS A 72 5.95 15.74 2.58
CA LYS A 72 5.87 14.30 2.28
C LYS A 72 4.44 13.77 2.20
N VAL A 73 3.53 14.22 3.06
CA VAL A 73 2.16 13.68 3.13
C VAL A 73 1.42 13.75 1.79
N PRO A 74 1.46 14.86 1.02
CA PRO A 74 0.86 14.90 -0.32
C PRO A 74 1.44 13.86 -1.29
N ALA A 75 2.75 13.60 -1.21
CA ALA A 75 3.39 12.57 -2.04
C ALA A 75 2.90 11.16 -1.65
N VAL A 76 2.77 10.88 -0.36
CA VAL A 76 2.22 9.60 0.14
C VAL A 76 0.76 9.41 -0.29
N VAL A 77 -0.07 10.45 -0.17
CA VAL A 77 -1.47 10.43 -0.65
C VAL A 77 -1.55 10.14 -2.14
N SER A 78 -0.64 10.70 -2.93
CA SER A 78 -0.58 10.41 -4.36
C SER A 78 -0.13 8.98 -4.66
N LEU A 79 0.74 8.38 -3.84
CA LEU A 79 1.21 6.99 -4.04
C LEU A 79 0.17 5.95 -3.63
N ALA A 80 -0.71 6.28 -2.69
CA ALA A 80 -1.82 5.42 -2.29
C ALA A 80 -2.93 5.28 -3.36
N GLN A 81 -2.87 6.10 -4.42
CA GLN A 81 -3.89 6.17 -5.47
C GLN A 81 -3.29 5.80 -6.84
N SER A 82 -3.85 4.77 -7.47
CA SER A 82 -3.53 4.34 -8.84
C SER A 82 -4.82 4.17 -9.65
N GLU A 83 -4.70 3.94 -10.96
CA GLU A 83 -5.87 3.59 -11.78
C GLU A 83 -6.58 2.33 -11.29
N THR A 84 -5.83 1.37 -10.74
CA THR A 84 -6.38 0.18 -10.08
C THR A 84 -7.21 0.55 -8.86
N THR A 85 -6.68 1.37 -7.95
CA THR A 85 -7.43 1.72 -6.72
C THR A 85 -8.62 2.63 -7.02
N LYS A 86 -8.54 3.49 -8.04
CA LYS A 86 -9.69 4.28 -8.51
C LYS A 86 -10.80 3.40 -9.05
N ARG A 87 -10.46 2.32 -9.77
CA ARG A 87 -11.42 1.40 -10.40
C ARG A 87 -11.97 0.34 -9.46
N LEU A 88 -11.13 -0.22 -8.59
CA LEU A 88 -11.45 -1.39 -7.76
C LEU A 88 -11.61 -1.07 -6.27
N GLY A 89 -11.24 0.13 -5.84
CA GLY A 89 -11.25 0.57 -4.45
C GLY A 89 -9.85 0.63 -3.83
N LEU A 90 -9.71 1.43 -2.78
CA LEU A 90 -8.45 1.59 -2.05
C LEU A 90 -7.94 0.25 -1.51
N GLY A 91 -6.63 -0.01 -1.67
CA GLY A 91 -5.99 -1.26 -1.28
C GLY A 91 -6.16 -2.43 -2.26
N ALA A 92 -6.93 -2.26 -3.35
CA ALA A 92 -7.05 -3.28 -4.38
C ALA A 92 -5.75 -3.45 -5.18
N SER A 93 -5.47 -4.70 -5.53
CA SER A 93 -4.38 -5.12 -6.41
C SER A 93 -4.91 -6.00 -7.54
N THR A 94 -4.17 -6.10 -8.65
CA THR A 94 -4.55 -6.93 -9.81
C THR A 94 -3.51 -8.00 -10.09
N ARG A 95 -3.94 -9.08 -10.74
CA ARG A 95 -3.04 -10.18 -11.12
C ARG A 95 -1.92 -9.68 -12.01
N GLU A 96 -2.25 -8.81 -12.95
CA GLU A 96 -1.34 -8.24 -13.93
C GLU A 96 -0.23 -7.44 -13.25
N GLU A 97 -0.57 -6.64 -12.23
CA GLU A 97 0.41 -5.88 -11.43
C GLU A 97 1.32 -6.81 -10.61
N TRP A 98 0.78 -7.89 -10.02
CA TRP A 98 1.59 -8.90 -9.33
C TRP A 98 2.51 -9.69 -10.27
N GLU A 99 2.04 -10.01 -11.48
CA GLU A 99 2.84 -10.67 -12.53
C GLU A 99 3.99 -9.76 -13.00
N ALA A 100 3.71 -8.47 -13.20
CA ALA A 100 4.74 -7.48 -13.53
C ALA A 100 5.80 -7.35 -12.42
N MET A 101 5.37 -7.26 -11.16
CA MET A 101 6.28 -7.22 -10.01
C MET A 101 7.14 -8.49 -9.92
N GLN A 102 6.54 -9.67 -10.06
CA GLN A 102 7.30 -10.93 -10.04
C GLN A 102 8.33 -11.00 -11.17
N LYS A 103 7.94 -10.61 -12.39
CA LYS A 103 8.86 -10.57 -13.53
C LYS A 103 10.07 -9.69 -13.23
N LEU A 104 9.82 -8.49 -12.70
CA LEU A 104 10.88 -7.58 -12.29
C LEU A 104 11.81 -8.23 -11.24
N LEU A 105 11.24 -8.83 -10.19
CA LEU A 105 12.00 -9.46 -9.11
C LEU A 105 12.86 -10.65 -9.59
N VAL A 106 12.38 -11.42 -10.56
CA VAL A 106 13.17 -12.49 -11.20
C VAL A 106 14.29 -11.90 -12.06
N GLU A 107 13.99 -10.86 -12.86
CA GLU A 107 14.97 -10.19 -13.73
C GLU A 107 16.14 -9.60 -12.93
N VAL A 108 15.85 -8.97 -11.78
CA VAL A 108 16.87 -8.41 -10.89
C VAL A 108 17.46 -9.42 -9.90
N LYS A 109 17.13 -10.71 -10.04
CA LYS A 109 17.65 -11.82 -9.23
C LYS A 109 17.36 -11.74 -7.72
N ILE A 110 16.26 -11.07 -7.35
CA ILE A 110 15.72 -11.12 -5.98
C ILE A 110 14.92 -12.42 -5.79
N LEU A 111 14.21 -12.86 -6.83
CA LEU A 111 13.57 -14.18 -6.89
C LEU A 111 14.34 -15.09 -7.85
N GLU A 112 14.57 -16.34 -7.45
CA GLU A 112 15.21 -17.34 -8.31
C GLU A 112 14.28 -17.81 -9.45
N ALA A 113 12.98 -17.92 -9.17
CA ALA A 113 11.97 -18.36 -10.12
C ALA A 113 10.59 -17.76 -9.79
N PRO A 114 9.65 -17.74 -10.76
CA PRO A 114 8.24 -17.45 -10.51
C PRO A 114 7.63 -18.31 -9.40
N ILE A 115 6.68 -17.74 -8.66
CA ILE A 115 5.92 -18.41 -7.61
C ILE A 115 4.41 -18.31 -7.87
N GLU A 116 3.62 -19.09 -7.13
CA GLU A 116 2.17 -19.14 -7.31
C GLU A 116 1.48 -17.90 -6.73
N LEU A 117 1.22 -16.90 -7.58
CA LEU A 117 0.65 -15.62 -7.16
C LEU A 117 -0.72 -15.73 -6.46
N ALA A 118 -1.52 -16.74 -6.80
CA ALA A 118 -2.82 -16.97 -6.16
C ALA A 118 -2.71 -17.24 -4.65
N LYS A 119 -1.54 -17.61 -4.16
CA LYS A 119 -1.25 -17.81 -2.73
C LYS A 119 -0.71 -16.55 -2.04
N LEU A 120 -0.35 -15.51 -2.79
CA LEU A 120 0.34 -14.33 -2.24
C LEU A 120 -0.59 -13.19 -1.84
N TYR A 121 -1.75 -13.08 -2.50
CA TYR A 121 -2.64 -11.96 -2.28
C TYR A 121 -4.11 -12.34 -2.48
N THR A 122 -4.99 -11.56 -1.86
CA THR A 122 -6.45 -11.60 -2.08
C THR A 122 -7.05 -10.23 -1.85
N ASN A 123 -8.13 -9.92 -2.57
CA ASN A 123 -8.94 -8.71 -2.37
C ASN A 123 -10.21 -8.99 -1.52
N ASP A 124 -10.39 -10.21 -1.01
CA ASP A 124 -11.63 -10.65 -0.36
C ASP A 124 -11.95 -9.90 0.94
N PHE A 125 -10.96 -9.21 1.53
CA PHE A 125 -11.08 -8.48 2.79
C PHE A 125 -11.28 -6.96 2.61
N LEU A 126 -11.33 -6.46 1.37
CA LEU A 126 -11.51 -5.03 1.08
C LEU A 126 -12.95 -4.53 1.30
N LYS A 127 -13.94 -5.43 1.32
CA LYS A 127 -15.37 -5.13 1.48
C LYS A 127 -15.93 -5.65 2.80
#